data_AF-A0A965A836-F1
#
_entry.id   AF-A0A965A836-F1
#
_cell.length_a   1.000
_cell.length_b   1.000
_cell.length_c   1.000
_cell.angle_alpha   90.00
_cell.angle_beta   90.00
_cell.angle_gamma   90.00
#
_symmetry.space_group_name_H-M   'P 1'
#
loop_
_entity.id
_entity.type
_entity.pdbx_description
1 polymer ?
#
loop_
_entity_poly.entity_id
_entity_poly.type
_entity_poly.pdbx_seq_one_letter_code
_entity_poly.pdbx_strand_id
1 'polypeptide(L)'
;MSLKKRLIILLGIVTALLAIALESKSQSHEGYIYGKVYTDRTTYTGPMRWGNEEVFWSDLFNAAKANNDYAKLVPKEASDSEWWSNYNWSFSSIWEDKETAHQFTCQFGNLKEIIPISRSRIKVKLKNGGELQLNGDGYNDVESNIQLLDEELGTISVAWERVKRIEFLPTPAKLNQVFGTPLYGTVEGLRREKYTGFIIWDNDERLGSDKLDGDNDDGDVSIKFSDITSIAKSGSGCNVRLKSGRELYLTGSNDVNNGNRGVIVVTPDMGMIKFSWKAFKQLTFLQAPHSGQAYNTFTNPKPLVGSVTVLEGADVAGRIIYDIDEVLDFEIVEGNENDIEYSIPLKNIRKITPKNSDYSQLELTSGQTLFLGNTRDVSEGNSGVLVFEKGKKDPVYIAWRKINEIIFQ
;
A
#
# COMPACT_ATOMS: atom_id res chain seq x y z
N MET A 1 33.49 -15.58 50.05
CA MET A 1 33.82 -15.26 48.65
C MET A 1 34.62 -13.96 48.61
N SER A 2 35.73 -13.89 47.86
CA SER A 2 36.60 -12.70 47.84
C SER A 2 35.94 -11.49 47.20
N LEU A 3 36.40 -10.27 47.57
CA LEU A 3 35.89 -9.02 47.03
C LEU A 3 35.94 -8.98 45.49
N LYS A 4 37.05 -9.47 44.90
CA LYS A 4 37.19 -9.62 43.43
C LYS A 4 36.11 -10.52 42.82
N LYS A 5 35.80 -11.68 43.41
CA LYS A 5 34.72 -12.56 42.91
C LYS A 5 33.34 -11.91 43.02
N ARG A 6 33.06 -11.13 44.08
CA ARG A 6 31.83 -10.33 44.19
C ARG A 6 31.74 -9.26 43.10
N LEU A 7 32.83 -8.53 42.83
CA LEU A 7 32.87 -7.49 41.81
C LEU A 7 32.64 -8.04 40.39
N ILE A 8 33.25 -9.18 40.06
CA ILE A 8 33.09 -9.85 38.76
C ILE A 8 31.65 -10.32 38.56
N ILE A 9 31.02 -10.92 39.58
CA ILE A 9 29.62 -11.35 39.50
C ILE A 9 28.69 -10.14 39.37
N LEU A 10 28.94 -9.05 40.12
CA LEU A 10 28.13 -7.83 40.01
C LEU A 10 28.23 -7.21 38.61
N LEU A 11 29.45 -7.15 38.05
CA LEU A 11 29.68 -6.65 36.69
C LEU A 11 28.97 -7.52 35.64
N GLY A 12 29.03 -8.85 35.77
CA GLY A 12 28.34 -9.79 34.89
C GLY A 12 26.80 -9.69 34.96
N ILE A 13 26.24 -9.43 36.16
CA ILE A 13 24.81 -9.15 36.32
C ILE A 13 24.44 -7.81 35.67
N VAL A 14 25.27 -6.77 35.84
CA VAL A 14 25.03 -5.46 35.22
C VAL A 14 25.13 -5.52 33.70
N THR A 15 26.09 -6.25 33.12
CA THR A 15 26.16 -6.43 31.67
C THR A 15 25.03 -7.30 31.12
N ALA A 16 24.58 -8.32 31.84
CA ALA A 16 23.39 -9.09 31.46
C ALA A 16 22.12 -8.23 31.50
N LEU A 17 21.93 -7.42 32.55
CA LEU A 17 20.81 -6.48 32.64
C LEU A 17 20.86 -5.39 31.56
N LEU A 18 22.06 -4.90 31.19
CA LEU A 18 22.23 -3.97 30.08
C LEU A 18 21.93 -4.61 28.72
N ALA A 19 22.31 -5.88 28.50
CA ALA A 19 21.96 -6.61 27.29
C ALA A 19 20.43 -6.78 27.16
N ILE A 20 19.76 -7.21 28.23
CA ILE A 20 18.30 -7.34 28.30
C ILE A 20 17.60 -5.97 28.11
N ALA A 21 18.17 -4.90 28.67
CA ALA A 21 17.64 -3.53 28.48
C ALA A 21 17.82 -3.00 27.05
N LEU A 22 18.85 -3.44 26.31
CA LEU A 22 19.08 -3.11 24.90
C LEU A 22 18.17 -3.91 23.95
N GLU A 23 17.75 -5.11 24.33
CA GLU A 23 16.74 -5.90 23.61
C GLU A 23 15.32 -5.34 23.77
N SER A 24 15.09 -4.47 24.77
CA SER A 24 13.86 -3.68 24.92
C SER A 24 13.77 -2.50 23.91
N LYS A 25 13.98 -2.79 22.62
CA LYS A 25 13.39 -1.96 21.56
C LYS A 25 11.88 -2.22 21.56
N SER A 26 11.19 -1.54 22.47
CA SER A 26 9.74 -1.28 22.36
C SER A 26 9.46 -0.89 20.91
N GLN A 27 8.72 -1.73 20.18
CA GLN A 27 8.37 -1.46 18.79
C GLN A 27 7.68 -0.09 18.74
N SER A 28 8.15 0.79 17.86
CA SER A 28 7.48 2.09 17.71
C SER A 28 6.08 1.83 17.17
N HIS A 29 5.09 2.53 17.73
CA HIS A 29 3.70 2.52 17.27
C HIS A 29 3.44 3.61 16.20
N GLU A 30 4.49 4.26 15.67
CA GLU A 30 4.36 5.34 14.69
C GLU A 30 3.66 4.98 13.36
N GLY A 31 3.58 3.70 13.02
CA GLY A 31 3.06 3.20 11.74
C GLY A 31 1.54 3.03 11.64
N TYR A 32 0.82 3.00 12.76
CA TYR A 32 -0.65 2.95 12.76
C TYR A 32 -1.25 4.28 12.32
N ILE A 33 -2.33 4.25 11.52
CA ILE A 33 -3.13 5.45 11.20
C ILE A 33 -3.59 6.07 12.53
N TYR A 34 -3.44 7.39 12.69
CA TYR A 34 -3.73 8.10 13.95
C TYR A 34 -4.24 9.51 13.68
N GLY A 35 -5.08 10.02 14.57
CA GLY A 35 -5.58 11.38 14.43
C GLY A 35 -6.89 11.61 15.16
N LYS A 36 -7.73 12.47 14.58
CA LYS A 36 -8.97 12.95 15.18
C LYS A 36 -10.15 12.78 14.24
N VAL A 37 -11.25 12.23 14.75
CA VAL A 37 -12.54 12.17 14.06
C VAL A 37 -13.51 13.11 14.75
N TYR A 38 -13.97 14.13 14.00
CA TYR A 38 -14.89 15.15 14.47
C TYR A 38 -16.33 14.79 14.09
N THR A 39 -17.23 14.86 15.05
CA THR A 39 -18.68 14.66 14.88
C THR A 39 -19.46 15.92 15.30
N ASP A 40 -20.77 15.93 15.12
CA ASP A 40 -21.65 17.03 15.60
C ASP A 40 -21.60 17.26 17.13
N ARG A 41 -21.16 16.26 17.92
CA ARG A 41 -21.25 16.30 19.40
C ARG A 41 -19.91 16.28 20.11
N THR A 42 -18.91 15.64 19.53
CA THR A 42 -17.60 15.42 20.17
C THR A 42 -16.51 15.13 19.14
N THR A 43 -15.27 15.13 19.59
CA THR A 43 -14.09 14.70 18.84
C THR A 43 -13.49 13.48 19.53
N TYR A 44 -13.18 12.43 18.77
CA TYR A 44 -12.47 11.25 19.25
C TYR A 44 -11.03 11.30 18.78
N THR A 45 -10.08 10.84 19.60
CA THR A 45 -8.65 10.88 19.28
C THR A 45 -7.98 9.54 19.58
N GLY A 46 -7.29 8.95 18.61
CA GLY A 46 -6.65 7.65 18.79
C GLY A 46 -6.08 7.09 17.49
N PRO A 47 -5.47 5.89 17.53
CA PRO A 47 -5.24 5.12 16.32
C PRO A 47 -6.59 4.74 15.68
N MET A 48 -6.63 4.68 14.35
CA MET A 48 -7.82 4.41 13.56
C MET A 48 -7.71 3.08 12.82
N ARG A 49 -8.84 2.39 12.63
CA ARG A 49 -9.03 1.29 11.67
C ARG A 49 -10.24 1.61 10.80
N TRP A 50 -10.09 1.54 9.48
CA TRP A 50 -11.19 1.70 8.53
C TRP A 50 -11.92 0.37 8.36
N GLY A 51 -13.26 0.36 8.42
CA GLY A 51 -14.04 -0.87 8.32
C GLY A 51 -13.55 -1.95 9.31
N ASN A 52 -13.13 -3.10 8.75
CA ASN A 52 -12.35 -4.12 9.44
C ASN A 52 -10.91 -4.22 8.90
N GLU A 53 -10.49 -3.30 8.05
CA GLU A 53 -9.33 -3.48 7.20
C GLU A 53 -8.18 -2.51 7.56
N GLU A 54 -8.11 -1.36 6.90
CA GLU A 54 -6.95 -0.47 6.86
C GLU A 54 -6.61 0.12 8.23
N VAL A 55 -5.34 0.03 8.62
CA VAL A 55 -4.88 0.38 9.98
C VAL A 55 -3.46 0.95 10.02
N PHE A 56 -2.71 0.89 8.92
CA PHE A 56 -1.34 1.39 8.78
C PHE A 56 -1.24 2.53 7.76
N TRP A 57 -0.31 3.47 7.96
CA TRP A 57 -0.12 4.60 7.03
C TRP A 57 0.25 4.22 5.60
N SER A 58 0.77 3.00 5.41
CA SER A 58 1.12 2.43 4.11
C SER A 58 -0.07 1.83 3.35
N ASP A 59 -1.19 1.59 4.02
CA ASP A 59 -2.41 1.06 3.41
C ASP A 59 -2.97 2.08 2.41
N LEU A 60 -3.70 1.60 1.41
CA LEU A 60 -4.21 2.42 0.31
C LEU A 60 -5.60 2.96 0.63
N PHE A 61 -5.77 4.26 0.44
CA PHE A 61 -7.05 4.95 0.38
C PHE A 61 -7.48 5.08 -1.09
N ASN A 62 -8.70 4.66 -1.40
CA ASN A 62 -9.25 4.60 -2.76
C ASN A 62 -10.52 5.46 -2.91
N ALA A 63 -10.65 6.13 -4.06
CA ALA A 63 -11.87 6.81 -4.50
C ALA A 63 -11.79 7.06 -6.02
N ALA A 64 -12.82 7.66 -6.64
CA ALA A 64 -12.76 8.18 -8.00
C ALA A 64 -12.43 9.68 -8.04
N LYS A 65 -11.54 10.10 -8.96
CA LYS A 65 -11.29 11.49 -9.35
C LYS A 65 -12.56 12.07 -10.00
N ALA A 66 -13.03 13.24 -9.55
CA ALA A 66 -14.30 13.80 -10.04
C ALA A 66 -14.27 14.33 -11.50
N ASN A 67 -13.09 14.61 -12.06
CA ASN A 67 -12.86 15.03 -13.45
C ASN A 67 -11.41 14.75 -13.86
N ASN A 68 -11.17 14.47 -15.14
CA ASN A 68 -9.84 14.60 -15.77
C ASN A 68 -9.85 15.79 -16.76
N ASP A 69 -9.21 16.90 -16.37
CA ASP A 69 -9.08 18.08 -17.24
C ASP A 69 -7.95 17.99 -18.26
N TYR A 70 -6.96 17.10 -18.05
CA TYR A 70 -5.79 16.95 -18.90
C TYR A 70 -6.09 16.17 -20.20
N ALA A 71 -7.08 15.28 -20.19
CA ALA A 71 -7.58 14.60 -21.40
C ALA A 71 -7.97 15.59 -22.52
N LYS A 72 -8.40 16.82 -22.15
CA LYS A 72 -8.75 17.90 -23.09
C LYS A 72 -7.54 18.52 -23.80
N LEU A 73 -6.33 18.23 -23.34
CA LEU A 73 -5.06 18.73 -23.89
C LEU A 73 -4.39 17.72 -24.84
N VAL A 74 -4.92 16.50 -24.95
CA VAL A 74 -4.47 15.49 -25.91
C VAL A 74 -4.95 15.89 -27.32
N PRO A 75 -4.06 15.92 -28.35
CA PRO A 75 -4.46 16.22 -29.72
C PRO A 75 -5.52 15.25 -30.24
N LYS A 76 -6.56 15.75 -30.94
CA LYS A 76 -7.67 14.93 -31.45
C LYS A 76 -7.24 13.77 -32.37
N GLU A 77 -6.13 13.95 -33.09
CA GLU A 77 -5.54 12.96 -34.00
C GLU A 77 -4.76 11.85 -33.27
N ALA A 78 -4.47 12.04 -31.98
CA ALA A 78 -3.88 11.04 -31.09
C ALA A 78 -4.85 10.55 -30.00
N SER A 79 -6.00 11.22 -29.86
CA SER A 79 -7.14 10.78 -29.07
C SER A 79 -7.90 9.73 -29.87
N ASP A 80 -7.49 8.47 -29.76
CA ASP A 80 -8.32 7.33 -30.16
C ASP A 80 -9.58 7.33 -29.27
N SER A 81 -10.67 7.92 -29.78
CA SER A 81 -11.87 8.25 -28.99
C SER A 81 -12.67 7.02 -28.52
N GLU A 82 -12.26 5.82 -28.92
CA GLU A 82 -12.82 4.53 -28.48
C GLU A 82 -11.99 3.87 -27.36
N TRP A 83 -10.79 4.37 -27.04
CA TRP A 83 -9.89 3.78 -26.03
C TRP A 83 -10.18 4.26 -24.60
N TRP A 84 -10.77 5.44 -24.42
CA TRP A 84 -11.22 5.93 -23.09
C TRP A 84 -12.41 5.15 -22.51
N SER A 85 -12.99 4.22 -23.29
CA SER A 85 -14.17 3.41 -22.93
C SER A 85 -13.91 1.92 -22.73
N ASN A 86 -12.71 1.41 -23.03
CA ASN A 86 -12.38 -0.01 -22.87
C ASN A 86 -11.40 -0.20 -21.71
N TYR A 87 -11.95 -0.60 -20.57
CA TYR A 87 -11.27 -0.65 -19.28
C TYR A 87 -10.49 -1.96 -19.07
N ASN A 88 -9.34 -1.84 -18.39
CA ASN A 88 -8.80 -2.87 -17.49
C ASN A 88 -7.69 -2.24 -16.62
N TRP A 89 -7.89 -2.12 -15.31
CA TRP A 89 -6.85 -1.72 -14.35
C TRP A 89 -6.54 -2.89 -13.43
N SER A 90 -5.25 -3.19 -13.25
CA SER A 90 -4.82 -4.40 -12.57
C SER A 90 -3.67 -4.19 -11.59
N PHE A 91 -4.05 -3.86 -10.36
CA PHE A 91 -3.86 -4.70 -9.16
C PHE A 91 -5.09 -5.60 -8.88
N SER A 92 -5.73 -6.05 -9.96
CA SER A 92 -6.95 -6.86 -10.08
C SER A 92 -8.14 -6.39 -9.23
N SER A 93 -8.83 -5.33 -9.70
CA SER A 93 -10.18 -4.88 -9.32
C SER A 93 -10.49 -4.82 -7.81
N ILE A 94 -9.88 -3.85 -7.14
CA ILE A 94 -10.21 -3.37 -5.79
C ILE A 94 -11.64 -2.78 -5.82
N TRP A 95 -12.73 -3.40 -5.33
CA TRP A 95 -12.90 -4.68 -4.62
C TRP A 95 -14.12 -5.48 -5.15
N GLU A 96 -14.09 -5.98 -6.39
CA GLU A 96 -15.26 -6.60 -7.07
C GLU A 96 -16.58 -5.79 -7.00
N ASP A 97 -16.55 -4.49 -7.28
CA ASP A 97 -17.69 -3.86 -8.00
C ASP A 97 -17.31 -2.54 -8.71
N LYS A 98 -17.27 -2.58 -10.05
CA LYS A 98 -17.38 -1.47 -11.03
C LYS A 98 -16.16 -0.66 -11.49
N GLU A 99 -16.35 -0.21 -12.73
CA GLU A 99 -15.47 0.54 -13.61
C GLU A 99 -15.78 2.05 -13.55
N THR A 100 -14.94 2.87 -12.89
CA THR A 100 -15.06 4.35 -12.92
C THR A 100 -13.80 5.06 -13.41
N ALA A 101 -13.87 5.70 -14.59
CA ALA A 101 -12.79 6.09 -15.53
C ALA A 101 -11.46 6.67 -15.00
N HIS A 102 -11.40 7.18 -13.77
CA HIS A 102 -10.25 7.85 -13.20
C HIS A 102 -10.16 7.55 -11.70
N GLN A 103 -9.45 6.49 -11.31
CA GLN A 103 -9.26 6.14 -9.90
C GLN A 103 -8.26 7.11 -9.24
N PHE A 104 -8.47 7.40 -7.96
CA PHE A 104 -7.52 8.03 -7.06
C PHE A 104 -7.12 7.01 -6.00
N THR A 105 -5.86 6.58 -6.07
CA THR A 105 -5.27 5.65 -5.11
C THR A 105 -4.05 6.32 -4.47
N CYS A 106 -3.99 6.33 -3.14
CA CYS A 106 -2.80 6.83 -2.43
C CYS A 106 -2.64 6.16 -1.06
N GLN A 107 -1.41 6.11 -0.55
CA GLN A 107 -1.21 5.62 0.83
C GLN A 107 -1.76 6.64 1.84
N PHE A 108 -2.46 6.20 2.89
CA PHE A 108 -3.08 7.07 3.91
C PHE A 108 -2.09 8.11 4.48
N GLY A 109 -0.81 7.77 4.63
CA GLY A 109 0.23 8.67 5.14
C GLY A 109 0.47 9.95 4.30
N ASN A 110 0.04 9.98 3.03
CA ASN A 110 0.11 11.19 2.18
C ASN A 110 -1.05 12.16 2.43
N LEU A 111 -2.12 11.71 3.09
CA LEU A 111 -3.30 12.50 3.41
C LEU A 111 -3.09 13.34 4.66
N LYS A 112 -3.74 14.50 4.71
CA LYS A 112 -3.79 15.39 5.89
C LYS A 112 -5.17 15.40 6.52
N GLU A 113 -6.21 15.43 5.70
CA GLU A 113 -7.58 15.56 6.18
C GLU A 113 -8.59 15.05 5.16
N ILE A 114 -9.71 14.50 5.63
CA ILE A 114 -10.87 14.11 4.83
C ILE A 114 -12.11 14.83 5.40
N ILE A 115 -12.90 15.43 4.51
CA ILE A 115 -14.14 16.15 4.84
C ILE A 115 -15.27 15.57 3.99
N PRO A 116 -16.21 14.81 4.56
CA PRO A 116 -17.44 14.43 3.88
C PRO A 116 -18.25 15.66 3.45
N ILE A 117 -18.63 15.71 2.17
CA ILE A 117 -19.50 16.74 1.57
C ILE A 117 -20.93 16.21 1.47
N SER A 118 -21.05 14.94 1.06
CA SER A 118 -22.29 14.16 1.08
C SER A 118 -21.97 12.74 1.55
N ARG A 119 -22.91 11.79 1.36
CA ARG A 119 -22.73 10.37 1.69
C ARG A 119 -21.45 9.80 1.05
N SER A 120 -21.34 9.89 -0.28
CA SER A 120 -20.19 9.38 -1.06
C SER A 120 -19.19 10.44 -1.53
N ARG A 121 -19.54 11.73 -1.58
CA ARG A 121 -18.59 12.78 -2.01
C ARG A 121 -17.77 13.31 -0.85
N ILE A 122 -16.47 13.39 -1.06
CA ILE A 122 -15.50 13.90 -0.08
C ILE A 122 -14.63 15.00 -0.67
N LYS A 123 -14.12 15.85 0.22
CA LYS A 123 -12.91 16.65 -0.03
C LYS A 123 -11.76 16.02 0.73
N VAL A 124 -10.71 15.65 0.03
CA VAL A 124 -9.43 15.23 0.60
C VAL A 124 -8.46 16.40 0.56
N LYS A 125 -7.74 16.65 1.65
CA LYS A 125 -6.60 17.57 1.70
C LYS A 125 -5.31 16.80 1.84
N LEU A 126 -4.36 17.14 0.99
CA LEU A 126 -3.01 16.59 0.95
C LEU A 126 -2.08 17.37 1.89
N LYS A 127 -0.96 16.77 2.27
CA LYS A 127 0.01 17.39 3.20
C LYS A 127 0.69 18.64 2.64
N ASN A 128 0.78 18.76 1.31
CA ASN A 128 1.24 19.96 0.62
C ASN A 128 0.20 21.11 0.58
N GLY A 129 -1.02 20.89 1.09
CA GLY A 129 -2.12 21.87 1.09
C GLY A 129 -3.03 21.81 -0.14
N GLY A 130 -2.76 20.93 -1.12
CA GLY A 130 -3.67 20.67 -2.23
C GLY A 130 -4.98 20.05 -1.75
N GLU A 131 -6.08 20.39 -2.43
CA GLU A 131 -7.42 19.83 -2.16
C GLU A 131 -7.95 19.11 -3.40
N LEU A 132 -8.50 17.91 -3.21
CA LEU A 132 -9.15 17.11 -4.24
C LEU A 132 -10.60 16.86 -3.85
N GLN A 133 -11.52 16.95 -4.81
CA GLN A 133 -12.88 16.44 -4.66
C GLN A 133 -12.97 15.08 -5.30
N LEU A 134 -13.38 14.09 -4.53
CA LEU A 134 -13.42 12.68 -4.93
C LEU A 134 -14.81 12.11 -4.67
N ASN A 135 -15.16 11.06 -5.41
CA ASN A 135 -16.38 10.29 -5.20
C ASN A 135 -16.03 8.89 -4.71
N GLY A 136 -16.68 8.44 -3.63
CA GLY A 136 -16.53 7.11 -3.05
C GLY A 136 -17.57 6.10 -3.49
N ASP A 137 -18.49 6.45 -4.39
CA ASP A 137 -19.43 5.48 -4.97
C ASP A 137 -18.64 4.29 -5.57
N GLY A 138 -18.76 3.10 -4.97
CA GLY A 138 -18.03 1.88 -5.40
C GLY A 138 -16.75 1.55 -4.62
N TYR A 139 -16.33 2.38 -3.66
CA TYR A 139 -15.10 2.19 -2.88
C TYR A 139 -15.37 2.03 -1.38
N ASN A 140 -14.76 1.01 -0.76
CA ASN A 140 -14.96 0.69 0.66
C ASN A 140 -14.33 1.71 1.64
N ASP A 141 -13.37 2.52 1.18
CA ASP A 141 -12.75 3.60 1.96
C ASP A 141 -13.69 4.80 2.23
N VAL A 142 -14.86 4.82 1.60
CA VAL A 142 -15.89 5.83 1.81
C VAL A 142 -17.18 5.11 2.20
N GLU A 143 -18.02 5.75 2.99
CA GLU A 143 -19.23 5.14 3.61
C GLU A 143 -18.97 4.09 4.72
N SER A 144 -17.76 3.55 4.83
CA SER A 144 -17.36 2.66 5.93
C SER A 144 -17.29 3.33 7.30
N ASN A 145 -17.58 2.54 8.34
CA ASN A 145 -17.38 2.96 9.73
C ASN A 145 -15.89 3.11 10.04
N ILE A 146 -15.57 4.10 10.88
CA ILE A 146 -14.20 4.33 11.35
C ILE A 146 -14.12 3.89 12.81
N GLN A 147 -13.28 2.90 13.09
CA GLN A 147 -12.97 2.50 14.46
C GLN A 147 -11.84 3.37 15.00
N LEU A 148 -11.93 3.80 16.26
CA LEU A 148 -10.86 4.46 17.01
C LEU A 148 -10.63 3.76 18.34
N LEU A 149 -9.38 3.68 18.80
CA LEU A 149 -9.07 3.37 20.20
C LEU A 149 -8.84 4.68 20.94
N ASP A 150 -9.91 5.23 21.49
CA ASP A 150 -9.87 6.44 22.30
C ASP A 150 -9.30 6.14 23.70
N GLU A 151 -8.41 6.99 24.22
CA GLU A 151 -7.67 6.68 25.46
C GLU A 151 -8.56 6.59 26.71
N GLU A 152 -9.69 7.32 26.73
CA GLU A 152 -10.62 7.34 27.87
C GLU A 152 -11.77 6.35 27.68
N LEU A 153 -12.22 6.15 26.45
CA LEU A 153 -13.45 5.42 26.13
C LEU A 153 -13.21 4.02 25.54
N GLY A 154 -11.99 3.68 25.14
CA GLY A 154 -11.65 2.43 24.46
C GLY A 154 -12.10 2.41 23.00
N THR A 155 -12.54 1.25 22.50
CA THR A 155 -12.96 1.11 21.10
C THR A 155 -14.28 1.82 20.82
N ILE A 156 -14.25 2.79 19.90
CA ILE A 156 -15.42 3.50 19.39
C ILE A 156 -15.54 3.22 17.89
N SER A 157 -16.74 2.88 17.42
CA SER A 157 -17.04 2.84 15.99
C SER A 157 -17.91 4.04 15.60
N VAL A 158 -17.38 4.91 14.75
CA VAL A 158 -18.07 6.11 14.26
C VAL A 158 -18.63 5.81 12.88
N ALA A 159 -19.96 5.84 12.77
CA ALA A 159 -20.64 5.70 11.48
C ALA A 159 -20.32 6.87 10.54
N TRP A 160 -20.03 6.57 9.27
CA TRP A 160 -19.57 7.55 8.28
C TRP A 160 -20.44 8.81 8.19
N GLU A 161 -21.77 8.63 8.19
CA GLU A 161 -22.79 9.69 8.21
C GLU A 161 -22.65 10.73 9.34
N ARG A 162 -21.93 10.38 10.42
CA ARG A 162 -21.69 11.24 11.60
C ARG A 162 -20.34 11.95 11.55
N VAL A 163 -19.45 11.55 10.65
CA VAL A 163 -18.15 12.16 10.45
C VAL A 163 -18.33 13.51 9.75
N LYS A 164 -17.79 14.57 10.34
CA LYS A 164 -17.71 15.90 9.72
C LYS A 164 -16.33 16.20 9.15
N ARG A 165 -15.30 15.66 9.80
CA ARG A 165 -13.90 15.90 9.48
C ARG A 165 -13.05 14.80 10.10
N ILE A 166 -12.02 14.39 9.37
CA ILE A 166 -10.98 13.47 9.81
C ILE A 166 -9.67 14.22 9.65
N GLU A 167 -8.87 14.31 10.71
CA GLU A 167 -7.58 15.01 10.72
C GLU A 167 -6.49 14.01 11.07
N PHE A 168 -5.60 13.73 10.11
CA PHE A 168 -4.50 12.80 10.29
C PHE A 168 -3.33 13.50 10.99
N LEU A 169 -2.76 12.84 12.01
CA LEU A 169 -1.72 13.38 12.86
C LEU A 169 -0.56 12.37 13.00
N PRO A 170 0.69 12.82 13.24
CA PRO A 170 1.78 11.91 13.55
C PRO A 170 1.45 11.04 14.77
N THR A 171 1.47 9.73 14.57
CA THR A 171 1.19 8.75 15.62
C THR A 171 2.27 8.78 16.70
N PRO A 172 1.92 8.86 17.99
CA PRO A 172 2.89 8.75 19.08
C PRO A 172 3.74 7.48 19.01
N ALA A 173 5.04 7.59 19.29
CA ALA A 173 5.99 6.47 19.32
C ALA A 173 5.58 5.32 20.25
N LYS A 174 4.77 5.61 21.28
CA LYS A 174 4.12 4.63 22.14
C LYS A 174 2.66 5.02 22.34
N LEU A 175 1.77 4.12 21.95
CA LEU A 175 0.34 4.18 22.26
C LEU A 175 0.01 3.26 23.43
N ASN A 176 -0.96 3.64 24.26
CA ASN A 176 -1.45 2.82 25.37
C ASN A 176 -2.21 1.57 24.88
N GLN A 177 -2.85 1.65 23.71
CA GLN A 177 -3.59 0.57 23.06
C GLN A 177 -3.33 0.59 21.55
N VAL A 178 -3.38 -0.58 20.91
CA VAL A 178 -3.28 -0.78 19.46
C VAL A 178 -4.23 -1.90 19.04
N PHE A 179 -4.71 -1.90 17.79
CA PHE A 179 -5.66 -2.93 17.32
C PHE A 179 -5.06 -4.34 17.30
N GLY A 180 -3.75 -4.44 17.06
CA GLY A 180 -2.98 -5.68 17.04
C GLY A 180 -1.56 -5.41 16.54
N THR A 181 -0.63 -6.36 16.71
CA THR A 181 0.71 -6.26 16.12
C THR A 181 0.65 -6.45 14.61
N PRO A 182 1.41 -5.71 13.77
CA PRO A 182 1.44 -5.97 12.33
C PRO A 182 1.90 -7.40 12.01
N LEU A 183 1.41 -7.94 10.90
CA LEU A 183 2.05 -9.09 10.27
C LEU A 183 3.30 -8.64 9.51
N TYR A 184 4.39 -9.40 9.67
CA TYR A 184 5.68 -9.14 9.03
C TYR A 184 6.37 -10.47 8.74
N GLY A 185 7.01 -10.59 7.58
CA GLY A 185 7.60 -11.86 7.16
C GLY A 185 8.22 -11.83 5.78
N THR A 186 8.67 -13.00 5.34
CA THR A 186 9.18 -13.25 3.99
C THR A 186 8.21 -14.11 3.22
N VAL A 187 7.74 -13.62 2.07
CA VAL A 187 6.98 -14.41 1.08
C VAL A 187 7.94 -14.93 0.03
N GLU A 188 7.81 -16.22 -0.29
CA GLU A 188 8.46 -16.87 -1.43
C GLU A 188 7.45 -17.16 -2.54
N GLY A 189 7.86 -16.89 -3.78
CA GLY A 189 7.17 -17.30 -5.00
C GLY A 189 7.60 -18.67 -5.51
N LEU A 190 6.81 -19.24 -6.43
CA LEU A 190 7.12 -20.51 -7.10
C LEU A 190 8.41 -20.46 -7.93
N ARG A 191 8.77 -19.30 -8.53
CA ARG A 191 10.00 -19.16 -9.35
C ARG A 191 11.19 -18.62 -8.55
N ARG A 192 11.10 -18.68 -7.21
CA ARG A 192 12.11 -18.26 -6.21
C ARG A 192 12.25 -16.75 -6.01
N GLU A 193 11.24 -15.98 -6.41
CA GLU A 193 11.04 -14.62 -5.94
C GLU A 193 10.97 -14.60 -4.41
N LYS A 194 11.60 -13.63 -3.76
CA LYS A 194 11.55 -13.48 -2.29
C LYS A 194 11.49 -12.01 -1.91
N TYR A 195 10.45 -11.64 -1.17
CA TYR A 195 10.28 -10.30 -0.63
C TYR A 195 9.99 -10.37 0.87
N THR A 196 10.57 -9.44 1.63
CA THR A 196 10.39 -9.34 3.08
C THR A 196 9.79 -7.98 3.40
N GLY A 197 8.72 -7.95 4.18
CA GLY A 197 8.00 -6.72 4.49
C GLY A 197 6.79 -6.97 5.40
N PHE A 198 5.93 -5.96 5.48
CA PHE A 198 4.63 -6.08 6.16
C PHE A 198 3.69 -6.92 5.30
N ILE A 199 2.88 -7.76 5.93
CA ILE A 199 2.05 -8.75 5.21
C ILE A 199 0.58 -8.38 5.30
N ILE A 200 -0.13 -8.52 4.18
CA ILE A 200 -1.58 -8.64 4.13
C ILE A 200 -1.88 -10.03 3.55
N TRP A 201 -2.53 -10.89 4.34
CA TRP A 201 -2.99 -12.22 3.93
C TRP A 201 -4.40 -12.12 3.36
N ASP A 202 -4.73 -12.95 2.37
CA ASP A 202 -6.02 -12.98 1.64
C ASP A 202 -6.59 -11.59 1.28
N ASN A 203 -5.71 -10.60 1.10
CA ASN A 203 -6.08 -9.20 0.94
C ASN A 203 -6.95 -8.60 2.08
N ASP A 204 -7.02 -9.22 3.29
CA ASP A 204 -7.68 -8.69 4.50
C ASP A 204 -6.75 -8.75 5.72
N GLU A 205 -6.26 -9.92 6.15
CA GLU A 205 -5.63 -10.00 7.48
C GLU A 205 -4.24 -9.35 7.52
N ARG A 206 -4.09 -8.31 8.35
CA ARG A 206 -2.86 -7.50 8.48
C ARG A 206 -2.37 -7.38 9.94
N LEU A 207 -3.11 -7.94 10.90
CA LEU A 207 -2.77 -7.95 12.33
C LEU A 207 -2.62 -9.38 12.88
N GLY A 208 -1.71 -9.56 13.84
CA GLY A 208 -1.53 -10.84 14.56
C GLY A 208 -2.73 -11.27 15.40
N SER A 209 -3.68 -10.37 15.66
CA SER A 209 -4.97 -10.65 16.30
C SER A 209 -6.00 -11.27 15.35
N ASP A 210 -5.85 -11.00 14.05
CA ASP A 210 -6.66 -11.60 12.99
C ASP A 210 -6.30 -13.09 12.88
N LYS A 211 -7.08 -13.86 12.11
CA LYS A 211 -7.00 -15.32 12.14
C LYS A 211 -6.94 -15.92 10.75
N LEU A 212 -6.27 -17.06 10.68
CA LEU A 212 -6.32 -18.01 9.58
C LEU A 212 -7.36 -19.08 9.93
N ASP A 213 -8.42 -19.18 9.13
CA ASP A 213 -9.48 -20.16 9.26
C ASP A 213 -9.30 -21.31 8.25
N GLY A 214 -9.79 -22.52 8.58
CA GLY A 214 -9.77 -23.67 7.68
C GLY A 214 -9.92 -25.02 8.41
N ASP A 215 -10.14 -26.07 7.62
CA ASP A 215 -10.60 -27.37 8.12
C ASP A 215 -9.47 -28.42 8.14
N ASN A 216 -9.52 -29.32 9.12
CA ASN A 216 -8.72 -30.53 9.16
C ASN A 216 -9.57 -31.78 9.51
N ASP A 217 -8.95 -32.94 9.67
CA ASP A 217 -9.63 -34.21 9.97
C ASP A 217 -10.45 -34.19 11.29
N ASP A 218 -10.12 -33.31 12.24
CA ASP A 218 -10.83 -33.13 13.51
C ASP A 218 -11.97 -32.08 13.43
N GLY A 219 -12.06 -31.32 12.34
CA GLY A 219 -13.06 -30.28 12.08
C GLY A 219 -12.48 -28.87 11.83
N ASP A 220 -13.35 -27.87 11.97
CA ASP A 220 -13.05 -26.44 11.74
C ASP A 220 -11.96 -25.92 12.70
N VAL A 221 -10.97 -25.20 12.17
CA VAL A 221 -9.87 -24.60 12.93
C VAL A 221 -9.76 -23.11 12.65
N SER A 222 -9.53 -22.33 13.70
CA SER A 222 -9.40 -20.86 13.64
C SER A 222 -8.17 -20.45 14.45
N ILE A 223 -7.10 -20.01 13.78
CA ILE A 223 -5.77 -19.81 14.38
C ILE A 223 -5.34 -18.35 14.27
N LYS A 224 -5.02 -17.69 15.38
CA LYS A 224 -4.45 -16.34 15.33
C LYS A 224 -3.12 -16.32 14.58
N PHE A 225 -2.92 -15.36 13.69
CA PHE A 225 -1.64 -15.19 13.01
C PHE A 225 -0.48 -14.94 14.00
N SER A 226 -0.75 -14.39 15.20
CA SER A 226 0.24 -14.27 16.28
C SER A 226 0.88 -15.59 16.69
N ASP A 227 0.23 -16.73 16.42
CA ASP A 227 0.62 -18.05 16.91
C ASP A 227 1.27 -18.90 15.81
N ILE A 228 1.30 -18.39 14.57
CA ILE A 228 1.84 -19.05 13.37
C ILE A 228 3.33 -18.65 13.17
N THR A 229 4.14 -19.58 12.65
CA THR A 229 5.52 -19.33 12.18
C THR A 229 5.63 -19.36 10.66
N SER A 230 4.86 -20.21 9.99
CA SER A 230 4.85 -20.29 8.52
C SER A 230 3.58 -20.91 7.98
N ILE A 231 3.19 -20.48 6.78
CA ILE A 231 2.12 -21.06 5.96
C ILE A 231 2.74 -21.42 4.62
N ALA A 232 2.67 -22.69 4.22
CA ALA A 232 3.23 -23.18 2.96
C ALA A 232 2.15 -23.92 2.15
N LYS A 233 1.91 -23.45 0.92
CA LYS A 233 0.92 -24.03 0.02
C LYS A 233 1.26 -25.48 -0.31
N SER A 234 0.28 -26.38 -0.21
CA SER A 234 0.48 -27.81 -0.46
C SER A 234 -0.82 -28.47 -0.92
N GLY A 235 -0.80 -29.17 -2.06
CA GLY A 235 -1.99 -29.82 -2.60
C GLY A 235 -3.14 -28.83 -2.83
N SER A 236 -4.27 -29.06 -2.16
CA SER A 236 -5.47 -28.20 -2.18
C SER A 236 -5.57 -27.23 -0.99
N GLY A 237 -4.54 -27.18 -0.13
CA GLY A 237 -4.57 -26.48 1.15
C GLY A 237 -3.21 -25.87 1.52
N CYS A 238 -3.00 -25.72 2.83
CA CYS A 238 -1.74 -25.24 3.40
C CYS A 238 -1.22 -26.10 4.55
N ASN A 239 0.10 -26.30 4.58
CA ASN A 239 0.80 -26.71 5.79
C ASN A 239 1.09 -25.48 6.64
N VAL A 240 0.51 -25.44 7.84
CA VAL A 240 0.65 -24.37 8.83
C VAL A 240 1.48 -24.88 10.00
N ARG A 241 2.58 -24.19 10.31
CA ARG A 241 3.42 -24.49 11.48
C ARG A 241 3.22 -23.41 12.54
N LEU A 242 2.97 -23.84 13.78
CA LEU A 242 2.73 -22.95 14.93
C LEU A 242 4.00 -22.72 15.74
N LYS A 243 4.01 -21.64 16.52
CA LYS A 243 5.10 -21.30 17.47
C LYS A 243 5.30 -22.35 18.56
N SER A 244 4.29 -23.17 18.83
CA SER A 244 4.35 -24.35 19.71
C SER A 244 5.09 -25.55 19.11
N GLY A 245 5.42 -25.51 17.82
CA GLY A 245 5.96 -26.65 17.06
C GLY A 245 4.91 -27.61 16.52
N ARG A 246 3.61 -27.39 16.79
CA ARG A 246 2.53 -28.14 16.13
C ARG A 246 2.48 -27.80 14.64
N GLU A 247 2.29 -28.83 13.82
CA GLU A 247 1.99 -28.69 12.39
C GLU A 247 0.55 -29.13 12.13
N LEU A 248 -0.08 -28.47 11.17
CA LEU A 248 -1.45 -28.70 10.72
C LEU A 248 -1.49 -28.61 9.19
N TYR A 249 -2.25 -29.49 8.56
CA TYR A 249 -2.69 -29.31 7.18
C TYR A 249 -4.12 -28.77 7.22
N LEU A 250 -4.35 -27.59 6.62
CA LEU A 250 -5.65 -26.92 6.59
C LEU A 250 -6.18 -26.84 5.16
N THR A 251 -7.49 -27.00 5.01
CA THR A 251 -8.24 -26.89 3.75
C THR A 251 -9.55 -26.12 3.98
N GLY A 252 -10.57 -26.23 3.11
CA GLY A 252 -11.91 -25.69 3.37
C GLY A 252 -12.09 -24.19 3.10
N SER A 253 -11.32 -23.33 3.78
CA SER A 253 -11.44 -21.86 3.70
C SER A 253 -10.71 -21.25 2.50
N ASN A 254 -11.21 -20.11 2.01
CA ASN A 254 -10.53 -19.22 1.07
C ASN A 254 -9.10 -18.86 1.55
N ASP A 255 -8.92 -18.65 2.85
CA ASP A 255 -7.64 -18.36 3.50
C ASP A 255 -6.51 -19.32 3.10
N VAL A 256 -6.82 -20.58 2.82
CA VAL A 256 -5.83 -21.65 2.63
C VAL A 256 -5.97 -22.38 1.29
N ASN A 257 -6.88 -21.95 0.41
CA ASN A 257 -7.19 -22.62 -0.85
C ASN A 257 -7.18 -21.67 -2.07
N ASN A 258 -7.63 -22.13 -3.24
CA ASN A 258 -7.61 -21.35 -4.48
C ASN A 258 -8.55 -20.12 -4.52
N GLY A 259 -9.40 -19.93 -3.50
CA GLY A 259 -10.18 -18.71 -3.29
C GLY A 259 -9.38 -17.55 -2.69
N ASN A 260 -8.16 -17.80 -2.19
CA ASN A 260 -7.29 -16.77 -1.65
C ASN A 260 -6.98 -15.68 -2.69
N ARG A 261 -7.32 -14.44 -2.36
CA ARG A 261 -7.20 -13.23 -3.19
C ARG A 261 -5.76 -12.75 -3.34
N GLY A 262 -4.82 -13.35 -2.60
CA GLY A 262 -3.38 -13.16 -2.73
C GLY A 262 -2.68 -12.83 -1.41
N VAL A 263 -1.35 -12.88 -1.44
CA VAL A 263 -0.49 -12.55 -0.29
C VAL A 263 0.36 -11.34 -0.66
N ILE A 264 0.15 -10.23 0.03
CA ILE A 264 0.79 -8.95 -0.25
C ILE A 264 1.98 -8.73 0.67
N VAL A 265 3.11 -8.30 0.11
CA VAL A 265 4.26 -7.77 0.84
C VAL A 265 4.32 -6.25 0.61
N VAL A 266 4.18 -5.49 1.68
CA VAL A 266 4.30 -4.02 1.66
C VAL A 266 5.70 -3.61 2.10
N THR A 267 6.38 -2.86 1.25
CA THR A 267 7.77 -2.40 1.41
C THR A 267 7.85 -0.87 1.21
N PRO A 268 8.71 -0.14 1.95
CA PRO A 268 8.84 1.31 1.76
C PRO A 268 9.37 1.73 0.39
N ASP A 269 10.24 0.91 -0.19
CA ASP A 269 11.01 1.19 -1.41
C ASP A 269 10.36 0.69 -2.69
N MET A 270 9.45 -0.29 -2.64
CA MET A 270 8.70 -0.76 -3.82
C MET A 270 7.19 -0.48 -3.73
N GLY A 271 6.61 -0.27 -2.55
CA GLY A 271 5.16 -0.21 -2.39
C GLY A 271 4.57 -1.59 -2.10
N MET A 272 3.53 -2.00 -2.82
CA MET A 272 2.86 -3.30 -2.62
C MET A 272 3.27 -4.31 -3.68
N ILE A 273 3.50 -5.56 -3.24
CA ILE A 273 3.89 -6.69 -4.08
C ILE A 273 2.95 -7.86 -3.75
N LYS A 274 1.97 -8.12 -4.61
CA LYS A 274 0.90 -9.11 -4.40
C LYS A 274 1.20 -10.37 -5.18
N PHE A 275 1.53 -11.44 -4.45
CA PHE A 275 1.56 -12.78 -5.01
C PHE A 275 0.11 -13.24 -5.18
N SER A 276 -0.32 -13.47 -6.42
CA SER A 276 -1.52 -14.27 -6.65
C SER A 276 -1.36 -15.64 -5.99
N TRP A 277 -2.48 -16.33 -5.71
CA TRP A 277 -2.39 -17.69 -5.19
C TRP A 277 -1.63 -18.66 -6.13
N LYS A 278 -1.58 -18.36 -7.44
CA LYS A 278 -0.77 -19.13 -8.41
C LYS A 278 0.72 -18.91 -8.20
N ALA A 279 1.16 -17.68 -7.97
CA ALA A 279 2.57 -17.35 -7.71
C ALA A 279 3.03 -17.74 -6.30
N PHE A 280 2.14 -17.68 -5.30
CA PHE A 280 2.46 -17.94 -3.90
C PHE A 280 2.94 -19.38 -3.64
N LYS A 281 4.02 -19.50 -2.85
CA LYS A 281 4.57 -20.78 -2.39
C LYS A 281 4.54 -20.89 -0.86
N GLN A 282 5.12 -19.91 -0.17
CA GLN A 282 5.28 -19.96 1.28
C GLN A 282 5.42 -18.55 1.88
N LEU A 283 4.82 -18.35 3.05
CA LEU A 283 5.06 -17.23 3.94
C LEU A 283 5.75 -17.74 5.21
N THR A 284 6.82 -17.06 5.62
CA THR A 284 7.48 -17.28 6.91
C THR A 284 7.42 -16.00 7.74
N PHE A 285 6.74 -16.05 8.88
CA PHE A 285 6.59 -14.91 9.78
C PHE A 285 7.88 -14.61 10.53
N LEU A 286 8.16 -13.32 10.68
CA LEU A 286 9.31 -12.78 11.38
C LEU A 286 8.83 -11.75 12.42
N GLN A 287 9.66 -11.43 13.40
CA GLN A 287 9.33 -10.34 14.31
C GLN A 287 9.37 -9.01 13.57
N ALA A 288 8.25 -8.29 13.54
CA ALA A 288 8.18 -6.96 12.95
C ALA A 288 9.18 -6.01 13.63
N PRO A 289 10.01 -5.27 12.86
CA PRO A 289 11.00 -4.35 13.42
C PRO A 289 10.38 -3.06 13.99
N HIS A 290 9.18 -2.69 13.52
CA HIS A 290 8.36 -1.55 13.93
C HIS A 290 6.92 -1.75 13.38
N SER A 291 5.99 -0.84 13.68
CA SER A 291 4.57 -0.90 13.25
C SER A 291 4.28 -0.45 11.80
N GLY A 292 5.28 -0.42 10.91
CA GLY A 292 5.15 0.19 9.58
C GLY A 292 5.80 1.58 9.48
N GLN A 293 5.60 2.26 8.35
CA GLN A 293 6.17 3.59 8.11
C GLN A 293 5.48 4.67 8.95
N ALA A 294 6.25 5.52 9.63
CA ALA A 294 5.70 6.64 10.40
C ALA A 294 5.03 7.68 9.50
N TYR A 295 3.94 8.31 9.94
CA TYR A 295 3.25 9.38 9.18
C TYR A 295 4.20 10.42 8.56
N ASN A 296 5.28 10.78 9.24
CA ASN A 296 6.23 11.80 8.80
C ASN A 296 7.22 11.33 7.71
N THR A 297 7.34 10.02 7.41
CA THR A 297 8.16 9.54 6.27
C THR A 297 7.47 9.77 4.93
N PHE A 298 6.13 9.83 4.93
CA PHE A 298 5.31 10.29 3.82
C PHE A 298 5.45 11.81 3.70
N THR A 299 6.46 12.25 2.95
CA THR A 299 6.75 13.67 2.76
C THR A 299 5.62 14.40 2.01
N ASN A 300 5.65 15.74 2.00
CA ASN A 300 4.65 16.54 1.28
C ASN A 300 4.63 16.17 -0.21
N PRO A 301 3.46 15.82 -0.78
CA PRO A 301 3.33 15.47 -2.19
C PRO A 301 3.88 16.54 -3.14
N LYS A 302 4.57 16.11 -4.18
CA LYS A 302 5.17 16.97 -5.21
C LYS A 302 4.57 16.68 -6.58
N PRO A 303 4.44 17.69 -7.45
CA PRO A 303 4.21 17.43 -8.87
C PRO A 303 5.34 16.60 -9.47
N LEU A 304 5.01 15.69 -10.39
CA LEU A 304 6.00 14.94 -11.17
C LEU A 304 6.85 15.91 -12.00
N VAL A 305 8.17 15.77 -11.92
CA VAL A 305 9.14 16.56 -12.71
C VAL A 305 10.16 15.59 -13.28
N GLY A 306 10.57 15.82 -14.53
CA GLY A 306 11.46 14.91 -15.22
C GLY A 306 11.82 15.32 -16.64
N SER A 307 12.44 14.39 -17.34
CA SER A 307 12.75 14.47 -18.77
C SER A 307 12.22 13.23 -19.50
N VAL A 308 11.71 13.45 -20.71
CA VAL A 308 11.21 12.42 -21.61
C VAL A 308 12.08 12.43 -22.86
N THR A 309 12.81 11.33 -23.05
CA THR A 309 13.61 11.07 -24.25
C THR A 309 12.72 10.44 -25.30
N VAL A 310 12.74 10.95 -26.53
CA VAL A 310 11.88 10.47 -27.63
C VAL A 310 12.65 9.63 -28.64
N LEU A 311 11.97 8.67 -29.29
CA LEU A 311 12.57 7.85 -30.35
C LEU A 311 12.99 8.69 -31.57
N GLU A 312 12.21 9.72 -31.89
CA GLU A 312 12.47 10.68 -32.97
C GLU A 312 12.07 12.09 -32.50
N GLY A 313 12.97 13.06 -32.66
CA GLY A 313 12.73 14.46 -32.32
C GLY A 313 13.74 15.01 -31.32
N ALA A 314 13.29 15.97 -30.50
CA ALA A 314 14.07 16.56 -29.43
C ALA A 314 13.45 16.17 -28.07
N ASP A 315 14.31 15.85 -27.11
CA ASP A 315 13.91 15.51 -25.75
C ASP A 315 13.25 16.70 -25.05
N VAL A 316 12.30 16.41 -24.15
CA VAL A 316 11.48 17.43 -23.48
C VAL A 316 11.59 17.26 -21.97
N ALA A 317 11.77 18.36 -21.23
CA ALA A 317 11.88 18.35 -19.77
C ALA A 317 10.98 19.41 -19.13
N GLY A 318 10.39 19.07 -17.98
CA GLY A 318 9.43 19.93 -17.30
C GLY A 318 8.61 19.20 -16.25
N ARG A 319 7.43 19.75 -15.93
CA ARG A 319 6.44 19.04 -15.11
C ARG A 319 5.74 18.02 -16.00
N ILE A 320 5.72 16.76 -15.56
CA ILE A 320 5.11 15.64 -16.27
C ILE A 320 3.68 15.43 -15.74
N ILE A 321 2.76 15.06 -16.63
CA ILE A 321 1.54 14.32 -16.29
C ILE A 321 1.71 12.94 -16.91
N TYR A 322 1.71 11.89 -16.09
CA TYR A 322 1.82 10.49 -16.52
C TYR A 322 0.42 9.92 -16.78
N ASP A 323 0.31 8.97 -17.71
CA ASP A 323 -0.92 8.41 -18.33
C ASP A 323 -2.05 9.41 -18.64
N ILE A 324 -1.72 10.72 -18.72
CA ILE A 324 -2.63 11.86 -18.80
C ILE A 324 -3.42 12.15 -17.50
N ASP A 325 -3.33 11.38 -16.40
CA ASP A 325 -3.95 11.78 -15.12
C ASP A 325 -3.18 11.59 -13.81
N GLU A 326 -1.98 11.01 -13.78
CA GLU A 326 -1.09 11.09 -12.61
C GLU A 326 -0.29 12.40 -12.65
N VAL A 327 -0.40 13.17 -11.59
CA VAL A 327 0.18 14.51 -11.43
C VAL A 327 1.18 14.54 -10.29
N LEU A 328 1.05 13.64 -9.31
CA LEU A 328 1.73 13.68 -8.02
C LEU A 328 2.61 12.45 -7.76
N ASP A 329 3.72 12.68 -7.06
CA ASP A 329 4.74 11.68 -6.76
C ASP A 329 4.28 10.51 -5.85
N PHE A 330 3.12 10.58 -5.20
CA PHE A 330 2.56 9.42 -4.48
C PHE A 330 1.65 8.53 -5.31
N GLU A 331 1.21 8.97 -6.49
CA GLU A 331 0.30 8.18 -7.33
C GLU A 331 1.02 6.91 -7.81
N ILE A 332 0.24 5.87 -8.06
CA ILE A 332 0.70 4.49 -8.19
C ILE A 332 0.88 4.16 -9.67
N VAL A 333 1.99 3.50 -10.01
CA VAL A 333 2.16 2.75 -11.26
C VAL A 333 1.96 1.27 -10.96
N GLU A 334 1.05 0.64 -11.69
CA GLU A 334 0.75 -0.79 -11.61
C GLU A 334 1.50 -1.58 -12.68
N GLY A 335 1.85 -2.84 -12.39
CA GLY A 335 2.51 -3.72 -13.36
C GLY A 335 2.58 -5.17 -12.91
N ASN A 336 2.59 -6.11 -13.87
CA ASN A 336 2.63 -7.54 -13.60
C ASN A 336 3.93 -8.21 -14.07
N GLU A 337 4.45 -9.15 -13.27
CA GLU A 337 5.50 -10.11 -13.66
C GLU A 337 5.21 -11.47 -13.01
N ASN A 338 5.17 -12.57 -13.78
CA ASN A 338 5.08 -13.95 -13.25
C ASN A 338 3.89 -14.24 -12.31
N ASP A 339 2.70 -13.71 -12.59
CA ASP A 339 1.51 -13.78 -11.72
C ASP A 339 1.69 -13.07 -10.35
N ILE A 340 2.64 -12.12 -10.28
CA ILE A 340 2.85 -11.18 -9.18
C ILE A 340 2.50 -9.77 -9.67
N GLU A 341 1.58 -9.11 -8.96
CA GLU A 341 1.15 -7.73 -9.20
C GLU A 341 1.99 -6.78 -8.34
N TYR A 342 2.43 -5.66 -8.93
CA TYR A 342 3.23 -4.62 -8.28
C TYR A 342 2.49 -3.29 -8.36
N SER A 343 2.41 -2.58 -7.23
CA SER A 343 1.81 -1.23 -7.13
C SER A 343 2.82 -0.29 -6.48
N ILE A 344 3.44 0.55 -7.32
CA ILE A 344 4.66 1.29 -7.00
C ILE A 344 4.38 2.79 -7.02
N PRO A 345 4.50 3.52 -5.90
CA PRO A 345 4.41 4.98 -5.90
C PRO A 345 5.47 5.62 -6.81
N LEU A 346 5.09 6.60 -7.62
CA LEU A 346 5.98 7.26 -8.60
C LEU A 346 7.26 7.84 -7.98
N LYS A 347 7.23 8.32 -6.74
CA LYS A 347 8.40 8.74 -5.93
C LYS A 347 9.46 7.65 -5.72
N ASN A 348 9.08 6.38 -5.88
CA ASN A 348 9.96 5.23 -5.79
C ASN A 348 10.50 4.80 -7.17
N ILE A 349 9.99 5.36 -8.27
CA ILE A 349 10.43 5.09 -9.63
C ILE A 349 11.38 6.20 -10.09
N ARG A 350 12.61 5.82 -10.44
CA ARG A 350 13.60 6.75 -11.01
C ARG A 350 13.44 6.89 -12.53
N LYS A 351 13.13 5.78 -13.20
CA LYS A 351 13.05 5.73 -14.67
C LYS A 351 12.09 4.65 -15.15
N ILE A 352 11.40 4.94 -16.25
CA ILE A 352 10.60 3.98 -17.02
C ILE A 352 11.15 3.95 -18.44
N THR A 353 11.43 2.75 -18.95
CA THR A 353 11.92 2.53 -20.31
C THR A 353 11.00 1.51 -21.01
N PRO A 354 10.05 1.96 -21.85
CA PRO A 354 9.26 1.07 -22.70
C PRO A 354 10.16 0.14 -23.53
N LYS A 355 9.80 -1.14 -23.63
CA LYS A 355 10.62 -2.13 -24.37
C LYS A 355 9.90 -2.75 -25.55
N ASN A 356 8.60 -2.97 -25.44
CA ASN A 356 7.71 -3.43 -26.51
C ASN A 356 6.28 -2.95 -26.20
N SER A 357 5.28 -3.48 -26.92
CA SER A 357 3.86 -3.16 -26.69
C SER A 357 3.39 -3.52 -25.29
N ASP A 358 3.90 -4.60 -24.68
CA ASP A 358 3.26 -5.21 -23.50
C ASP A 358 4.05 -4.96 -22.22
N TYR A 359 5.32 -4.56 -22.31
CA TYR A 359 6.27 -4.47 -21.19
C TYR A 359 7.15 -3.21 -21.19
N SER A 360 7.40 -2.71 -19.99
CA SER A 360 8.42 -1.70 -19.68
C SER A 360 9.40 -2.17 -18.61
N GLN A 361 10.62 -1.66 -18.71
CA GLN A 361 11.61 -1.78 -17.63
C GLN A 361 11.46 -0.59 -16.69
N LEU A 362 11.19 -0.86 -15.42
CA LEU A 362 11.19 0.14 -14.35
C LEU A 362 12.52 0.07 -13.60
N GLU A 363 13.13 1.22 -13.32
CA GLU A 363 14.28 1.33 -12.44
C GLU A 363 13.88 2.16 -11.22
N LEU A 364 13.96 1.56 -10.03
CA LEU A 364 13.55 2.18 -8.78
C LEU A 364 14.63 3.12 -8.22
N THR A 365 14.24 4.01 -7.31
CA THR A 365 15.18 4.89 -6.60
C THR A 365 16.15 4.12 -5.70
N SER A 366 15.80 2.89 -5.29
CA SER A 366 16.70 1.92 -4.64
C SER A 366 17.79 1.36 -5.56
N GLY A 367 17.67 1.55 -6.88
CA GLY A 367 18.53 0.95 -7.90
C GLY A 367 18.12 -0.46 -8.34
N GLN A 368 17.06 -1.04 -7.75
CA GLN A 368 16.46 -2.27 -8.27
C GLN A 368 15.80 -2.00 -9.64
N THR A 369 15.87 -3.00 -10.52
CA THR A 369 15.16 -2.99 -11.80
C THR A 369 14.07 -4.07 -11.79
N LEU A 370 12.90 -3.73 -12.34
CA LEU A 370 11.77 -4.62 -12.58
C LEU A 370 11.43 -4.63 -14.08
N PHE A 371 10.86 -5.72 -14.57
CA PHE A 371 10.37 -5.82 -15.95
C PHE A 371 8.89 -6.18 -15.92
N LEU A 372 8.06 -5.14 -15.98
CA LEU A 372 6.62 -5.24 -15.72
C LEU A 372 5.84 -5.07 -17.03
N GLY A 373 4.70 -5.76 -17.13
CA GLY A 373 3.80 -5.67 -18.26
C GLY A 373 2.34 -5.93 -17.88
N ASN A 374 1.50 -6.15 -18.88
CA ASN A 374 0.10 -6.56 -18.76
C ASN A 374 -0.84 -5.62 -17.95
N THR A 375 -0.40 -4.40 -17.65
CA THR A 375 -1.24 -3.30 -17.12
C THR A 375 -1.14 -2.11 -18.06
N ARG A 376 -2.14 -1.22 -18.01
CA ARG A 376 -2.19 -0.02 -18.84
C ARG A 376 -0.94 0.84 -18.66
N ASP A 377 -0.55 1.11 -17.42
CA ASP A 377 0.50 2.06 -17.05
C ASP A 377 1.87 1.77 -17.67
N VAL A 378 2.21 0.50 -17.94
CA VAL A 378 3.53 0.07 -18.44
C VAL A 378 3.50 -0.59 -19.83
N SER A 379 2.36 -0.54 -20.52
CA SER A 379 2.14 -1.11 -21.86
C SER A 379 1.67 -0.05 -22.86
N GLU A 380 1.39 -0.44 -24.10
CA GLU A 380 0.83 0.41 -25.15
C GLU A 380 -0.56 0.97 -24.84
N GLY A 381 -1.24 0.43 -23.81
CA GLY A 381 -2.45 1.02 -23.25
C GLY A 381 -2.23 2.39 -22.59
N ASN A 382 -0.99 2.71 -22.19
CA ASN A 382 -0.64 4.02 -21.66
C ASN A 382 -0.87 5.11 -22.73
N SER A 383 -1.60 6.14 -22.35
CA SER A 383 -1.97 7.27 -23.20
C SER A 383 -0.81 8.24 -23.47
N GLY A 384 0.38 7.97 -22.92
CA GLY A 384 1.56 8.82 -23.03
C GLY A 384 1.58 9.90 -21.96
N VAL A 385 2.33 10.96 -22.22
CA VAL A 385 2.64 11.99 -21.23
C VAL A 385 2.39 13.41 -21.76
N LEU A 386 2.01 14.31 -20.85
CA LEU A 386 2.04 15.75 -21.09
C LEU A 386 3.24 16.36 -20.37
N VAL A 387 4.12 17.05 -21.10
CA VAL A 387 5.27 17.75 -20.52
C VAL A 387 5.04 19.26 -20.59
N PHE A 388 4.88 19.88 -19.43
CA PHE A 388 4.79 21.33 -19.27
C PHE A 388 6.21 21.91 -19.10
N GLU A 389 6.80 22.33 -20.22
CA GLU A 389 8.09 23.01 -20.24
C GLU A 389 8.06 24.36 -19.50
N LYS A 390 9.18 24.73 -18.88
CA LYS A 390 9.30 25.98 -18.12
C LYS A 390 9.05 27.20 -19.01
N GLY A 391 8.00 27.96 -18.70
CA GLY A 391 7.64 29.19 -19.40
C GLY A 391 6.72 28.99 -20.63
N LYS A 392 6.35 27.75 -20.97
CA LYS A 392 5.30 27.47 -21.94
C LYS A 392 3.97 27.29 -21.21
N LYS A 393 2.87 27.73 -21.83
CA LYS A 393 1.51 27.59 -21.29
C LYS A 393 0.92 26.22 -21.64
N ASP A 394 1.05 25.84 -22.91
CA ASP A 394 0.49 24.62 -23.47
C ASP A 394 1.55 23.50 -23.38
N PRO A 395 1.17 22.27 -23.01
CA PRO A 395 2.10 21.16 -22.86
C PRO A 395 2.52 20.57 -24.22
N VAL A 396 3.66 19.88 -24.23
CA VAL A 396 3.99 18.95 -25.31
C VAL A 396 3.39 17.58 -24.96
N TYR A 397 2.52 17.08 -25.84
CA TYR A 397 2.01 15.71 -25.76
C TYR A 397 2.96 14.73 -26.46
N ILE A 398 3.33 13.65 -25.76
CA ILE A 398 4.18 12.58 -26.28
C ILE A 398 3.44 11.26 -26.08
N ALA A 399 2.89 10.69 -27.16
CA ALA A 399 2.25 9.39 -27.14
C ALA A 399 3.24 8.28 -26.72
N TRP A 400 2.79 7.30 -25.94
CA TRP A 400 3.63 6.24 -25.37
C TRP A 400 4.57 5.57 -26.37
N ARG A 401 4.03 5.18 -27.54
CA ARG A 401 4.79 4.56 -28.65
C ARG A 401 5.93 5.40 -29.25
N LYS A 402 6.09 6.67 -28.82
CA LYS A 402 7.19 7.57 -29.22
C LYS A 402 8.23 7.79 -28.12
N ILE A 403 7.97 7.29 -26.91
CA ILE A 403 8.84 7.44 -25.73
C ILE A 403 9.95 6.39 -25.81
N ASN A 404 11.20 6.84 -25.67
CA ASN A 404 12.36 5.97 -25.47
C ASN A 404 12.58 5.71 -23.98
N GLU A 405 12.55 6.76 -23.15
CA GLU A 405 12.56 6.66 -21.68
C GLU A 405 11.99 7.91 -21.01
N ILE A 406 11.50 7.73 -19.78
CA ILE A 406 11.05 8.80 -18.86
C ILE A 406 11.95 8.73 -17.63
N ILE A 407 12.57 9.84 -17.25
CA ILE A 407 13.41 9.95 -16.05
C ILE A 407 12.78 10.97 -15.10
N PHE A 408 12.46 10.55 -13.88
CA PHE A 408 11.91 11.39 -12.81
C PHE A 408 13.02 11.99 -11.92
N GLN A 409 12.74 13.11 -11.25
CA GLN A 409 13.70 13.91 -10.46
C GLN A 409 13.35 14.03 -8.97
#